data_AF-A0A4U7DPF0-F1
#
_entry.id   AF-A0A4U7DPF0-F1
#
_cell.length_a   1.000
_cell.length_b   1.000
_cell.length_c   1.000
_cell.angle_alpha   90.00
_cell.angle_beta   90.00
_cell.angle_gamma   90.00
#
_symmetry.space_group_name_H-M   'P 1'
#
loop_
_entity.id
_entity.type
_entity.pdbx_description
1 polymer ?
#
loop_
_entity_poly.entity_id
_entity_poly.type
_entity_poly.pdbx_seq_one_letter_code
_entity_poly.pdbx_strand_id
1 'polypeptide(L)'
;MTEPYLTTVLEEAEHVAEQHDQVARTTDNQAHEYLRYAVLRVLEGEADYLPADWTPIDGVTVGYGRDDAMYDSWGSSEDWWETVPPQEACTRFRVFFPDDHQTVPRDIVDVMAALGAWRVWTGCAAAYGSYDHRERREVHYLWPEGHPVEEVLHERLRGPAEAVAPDGGRTCDVRDRLVVDENAQSEDDLEPRKKRAVAEAMDVSLLSKGGRYEVQSASGNRYEVDVIDESCTCPDWQQRSPEGGCKHLRRVDHEIKRGRVPRPDGRLRAELAR
;
A
#
# COMPACT_ATOMS: atom_id res chain seq x y z
N MET A 1 14.95 20.77 9.62
CA MET A 1 14.46 20.71 8.22
C MET A 1 13.71 19.41 7.91
N THR A 2 13.70 18.41 8.80
CA THR A 2 12.99 17.12 8.63
C THR A 2 11.51 17.16 9.02
N GLU A 3 11.11 18.14 9.84
CA GLU A 3 9.75 18.26 10.39
C GLU A 3 8.65 18.49 9.35
N PRO A 4 8.85 19.29 8.27
CA PRO A 4 7.85 19.43 7.22
C PRO A 4 7.58 18.11 6.48
N TYR A 5 8.64 17.36 6.14
CA TYR A 5 8.50 16.09 5.44
C TYR A 5 7.80 15.02 6.28
N LEU A 6 8.09 14.96 7.59
CA LEU A 6 7.40 14.03 8.48
C LEU A 6 5.90 14.36 8.54
N THR A 7 5.54 15.64 8.65
CA THR A 7 4.14 16.06 8.63
C THR A 7 3.46 15.68 7.34
N THR A 8 4.06 15.98 6.17
CA THR A 8 3.51 15.58 4.86
C THR A 8 3.29 14.08 4.77
N VAL A 9 4.29 13.26 5.16
CA VAL A 9 4.15 11.79 5.09
C VAL A 9 3.04 11.27 6.01
N LEU A 10 2.89 11.85 7.20
CA LEU A 10 1.82 11.46 8.12
C LEU A 10 0.43 11.88 7.63
N GLU A 11 0.29 13.08 7.07
CA GLU A 11 -0.95 13.56 6.44
C GLU A 11 -1.33 12.67 5.25
N GLU A 12 -0.36 12.29 4.42
CA GLU A 12 -0.59 11.35 3.32
C GLU A 12 -0.93 9.95 3.82
N ALA A 13 -0.36 9.50 4.95
CA ALA A 13 -0.72 8.22 5.54
C ALA A 13 -2.17 8.22 6.08
N GLU A 14 -2.61 9.31 6.69
CA GLU A 14 -4.02 9.51 7.06
C GLU A 14 -4.93 9.49 5.83
N HIS A 15 -4.57 10.25 4.78
CA HIS A 15 -5.32 10.26 3.53
C HIS A 15 -5.45 8.86 2.92
N VAL A 16 -4.35 8.09 2.88
CA VAL A 16 -4.39 6.69 2.40
C VAL A 16 -5.30 5.84 3.28
N ALA A 17 -5.25 6.00 4.61
CA ALA A 17 -6.13 5.26 5.51
C ALA A 17 -7.61 5.64 5.34
N GLU A 18 -7.93 6.89 4.98
CA GLU A 18 -9.31 7.35 4.74
C GLU A 18 -9.87 6.90 3.39
N GLN A 19 -9.08 7.02 2.32
CA GLN A 19 -9.54 6.76 0.94
C GLN A 19 -9.27 5.33 0.47
N HIS A 20 -8.26 4.68 1.05
CA HIS A 20 -7.72 3.39 0.60
C HIS A 20 -7.53 2.41 1.77
N ASP A 21 -8.39 2.47 2.79
CA ASP A 21 -8.30 1.65 4.01
C ASP A 21 -8.10 0.13 3.74
N GLN A 22 -8.65 -0.36 2.62
CA GLN A 22 -8.51 -1.75 2.19
C GLN A 22 -7.07 -2.20 1.97
N VAL A 23 -6.14 -1.30 1.62
CA VAL A 23 -4.72 -1.68 1.38
C VAL A 23 -4.08 -2.33 2.59
N ALA A 24 -4.52 -1.98 3.79
CA ALA A 24 -3.93 -2.42 5.04
C ALA A 24 -4.74 -3.53 5.76
N ARG A 25 -5.90 -3.94 5.27
CA ARG A 25 -6.80 -4.84 6.03
C ARG A 25 -6.24 -6.25 6.25
N THR A 26 -5.41 -6.75 5.33
CA THR A 26 -4.85 -8.11 5.39
C THR A 26 -3.35 -8.14 5.67
N THR A 27 -2.73 -7.00 5.96
CA THR A 27 -1.30 -6.94 6.30
C THR A 27 -1.08 -7.19 7.79
N ASP A 28 0.11 -7.65 8.14
CA ASP A 28 0.51 -7.87 9.53
C ASP A 28 0.73 -6.54 10.29
N ASN A 29 1.02 -5.44 9.57
CA ASN A 29 1.21 -4.13 10.17
C ASN A 29 0.58 -3.01 9.32
N GLN A 30 -0.58 -2.52 9.76
CA GLN A 30 -1.36 -1.51 9.02
C GLN A 30 -0.62 -0.18 8.88
N ALA A 31 0.03 0.26 9.96
CA ALA A 31 0.78 1.52 9.96
C ALA A 31 1.88 1.49 8.90
N HIS A 32 2.58 0.37 8.75
CA HIS A 32 3.65 0.22 7.77
C HIS A 32 3.15 0.26 6.34
N GLU A 33 1.99 -0.36 6.07
CA GLU A 33 1.39 -0.31 4.73
C GLU A 33 0.89 1.10 4.39
N TYR A 34 0.27 1.80 5.33
CA TYR A 34 -0.12 3.21 5.12
C TYR A 34 1.11 4.10 4.87
N LEU A 35 2.16 3.95 5.67
CA LEU A 35 3.42 4.69 5.48
C LEU A 35 4.09 4.34 4.15
N ARG A 36 4.06 3.07 3.72
CA ARG A 36 4.59 2.66 2.42
C ARG A 36 3.91 3.41 1.27
N TYR A 37 2.58 3.48 1.26
CA TYR A 37 1.85 4.21 0.22
C TYR A 37 1.98 5.73 0.36
N ALA A 38 2.06 6.24 1.59
CA ALA A 38 2.32 7.67 1.82
C ALA A 38 3.67 8.09 1.24
N VAL A 39 4.75 7.34 1.54
CA VAL A 39 6.08 7.58 0.97
C VAL A 39 6.05 7.49 -0.55
N LEU A 40 5.36 6.50 -1.11
CA LEU A 40 5.20 6.37 -2.56
C LEU A 40 4.55 7.62 -3.17
N ARG A 41 3.41 8.06 -2.64
CA ARG A 41 2.68 9.22 -3.16
C ARG A 41 3.45 10.53 -3.00
N VAL A 42 4.12 10.72 -1.86
CA VAL A 42 5.01 11.87 -1.66
C VAL A 42 6.10 11.90 -2.73
N LEU A 43 6.80 10.78 -2.96
CA LEU A 43 7.88 10.69 -3.96
C LEU A 43 7.38 10.83 -5.40
N GLU A 44 6.15 10.41 -5.70
CA GLU A 44 5.49 10.61 -7.00
C GLU A 44 4.93 12.03 -7.18
N GLY A 45 5.04 12.89 -6.16
CA GLY A 45 4.55 14.27 -6.23
C GLY A 45 3.04 14.39 -6.11
N GLU A 46 2.36 13.36 -5.61
CA GLU A 46 0.90 13.28 -5.47
C GLU A 46 0.39 13.78 -4.12
N ALA A 47 1.29 14.25 -3.25
CA ALA A 47 0.93 14.77 -1.94
C ALA A 47 0.50 16.24 -2.00
N ASP A 48 -0.46 16.61 -1.16
CA ASP A 48 -1.07 17.95 -1.20
C ASP A 48 -0.10 19.05 -0.76
N TYR A 49 0.79 18.73 0.18
CA TYR A 49 1.71 19.68 0.81
C TYR A 49 3.17 19.35 0.52
N LEU A 50 3.59 19.63 -0.72
CA LEU A 50 4.97 19.48 -1.17
C LEU A 50 5.70 20.82 -1.27
N PRO A 51 7.03 20.86 -1.03
CA PRO A 51 7.85 22.04 -1.30
C PRO A 51 7.75 22.49 -2.76
N ALA A 52 7.90 23.80 -3.02
CA ALA A 52 7.78 24.35 -4.37
C ALA A 52 8.88 23.88 -5.35
N ASP A 53 10.01 23.40 -4.83
CA ASP A 53 11.12 22.82 -5.58
C ASP A 53 11.06 21.28 -5.67
N TRP A 54 9.96 20.67 -5.23
CA TRP A 54 9.78 19.22 -5.28
C TRP A 54 9.79 18.71 -6.71
N THR A 55 10.60 17.68 -6.96
CA THR A 55 10.69 17.02 -8.27
C THR A 55 10.14 15.60 -8.15
N PRO A 56 8.97 15.31 -8.74
CA PRO A 56 8.41 13.96 -8.77
C PRO A 56 9.40 12.95 -9.35
N ILE A 57 9.51 11.79 -8.71
CA ILE A 57 10.32 10.68 -9.20
C ILE A 57 9.40 9.70 -9.90
N ASP A 58 9.32 9.80 -11.23
CA ASP A 58 8.55 8.84 -12.02
C ASP A 58 9.16 7.43 -11.90
N GLY A 59 8.32 6.41 -11.93
CA GLY A 59 8.75 5.02 -11.85
C GLY A 59 9.25 4.56 -10.48
N VAL A 60 9.16 5.38 -9.43
CA VAL A 60 9.56 4.99 -8.07
C VAL A 60 8.66 3.86 -7.53
N THR A 61 9.20 3.02 -6.65
CA THR A 61 8.42 2.00 -5.95
C THR A 61 8.96 1.84 -4.54
N VAL A 62 8.04 1.66 -3.59
CA VAL A 62 8.37 1.42 -2.18
C VAL A 62 7.82 0.05 -1.80
N GLY A 63 8.66 -0.76 -1.18
CA GLY A 63 8.29 -2.01 -0.51
C GLY A 63 8.80 -2.00 0.93
N TYR A 64 8.23 -2.86 1.76
CA TYR A 64 8.72 -3.09 3.11
C TYR A 64 8.55 -4.56 3.50
N GLY A 65 9.18 -4.95 4.60
CA GLY A 65 8.95 -6.22 5.28
C GLY A 65 9.91 -6.37 6.43
N ARG A 66 9.72 -7.39 7.27
CA ARG A 66 10.66 -7.65 8.36
C ARG A 66 12.02 -8.05 7.81
N ASP A 67 13.07 -7.49 8.41
CA ASP A 67 14.43 -7.67 7.92
C ASP A 67 14.91 -9.12 7.99
N ASP A 68 14.55 -9.80 9.08
CA ASP A 68 14.84 -11.22 9.30
C ASP A 68 14.12 -12.12 8.28
N ALA A 69 12.83 -11.90 8.04
CA ALA A 69 12.05 -12.66 7.08
C ALA A 69 12.54 -12.46 5.64
N MET A 70 13.04 -11.25 5.31
CA MET A 70 13.71 -11.01 4.04
C MET A 70 15.01 -11.82 3.95
N TYR A 71 15.86 -11.75 4.97
CA TYR A 71 17.10 -12.52 4.98
C TYR A 71 16.86 -14.04 4.89
N ASP A 72 15.87 -14.58 5.61
CA ASP A 72 15.54 -16.01 5.55
C ASP A 72 15.09 -16.44 4.15
N SER A 73 14.43 -15.55 3.41
CA SER A 73 13.85 -15.86 2.11
C SER A 73 14.86 -15.76 0.95
N TRP A 74 15.85 -14.86 1.02
CA TRP A 74 16.77 -14.58 -0.10
C TRP A 74 18.21 -14.23 0.32
N GLY A 75 18.57 -14.40 1.60
CA GLY A 75 19.92 -14.12 2.12
C GLY A 75 21.04 -14.95 1.49
N SER A 76 20.71 -16.11 0.93
CA SER A 76 21.65 -16.97 0.19
C SER A 76 21.87 -16.55 -1.26
N SER A 77 21.06 -15.62 -1.77
CA SER A 77 21.09 -15.20 -3.18
C SER A 77 21.96 -13.96 -3.41
N GLU A 78 22.34 -13.24 -2.35
CA GLU A 78 22.96 -11.92 -2.45
C GLU A 78 24.09 -11.71 -1.44
N ASP A 79 25.26 -11.33 -1.95
CA ASP A 79 26.48 -11.17 -1.14
C ASP A 79 26.47 -9.89 -0.29
N TRP A 80 25.61 -8.91 -0.62
CA TRP A 80 25.58 -7.65 0.12
C TRP A 80 25.07 -7.81 1.56
N TRP A 81 24.35 -8.90 1.88
CA TRP A 81 23.98 -9.26 3.25
C TRP A 81 25.19 -9.50 4.16
N GLU A 82 26.35 -9.89 3.60
CA GLU A 82 27.60 -9.97 4.36
C GLU A 82 28.07 -8.59 4.86
N THR A 83 27.71 -7.54 4.12
CA THR A 83 28.05 -6.15 4.47
C THR A 83 26.99 -5.53 5.39
N VAL A 84 25.73 -5.94 5.24
CA VAL A 84 24.59 -5.43 6.01
C VAL A 84 23.80 -6.61 6.57
N PRO A 85 24.25 -7.16 7.72
CA PRO A 85 23.61 -8.33 8.30
C PRO A 85 22.18 -8.00 8.78
N PRO A 86 21.29 -9.00 8.80
CA PRO A 86 19.92 -8.81 9.27
C PRO A 86 19.89 -8.27 10.70
N GLN A 87 18.97 -7.35 10.95
CA GLN A 87 18.68 -6.78 12.26
C GLN A 87 17.35 -7.35 12.76
N GLU A 88 17.37 -7.95 13.94
CA GLU A 88 16.15 -8.38 14.61
C GLU A 88 15.26 -7.17 14.96
N ALA A 89 13.94 -7.39 15.03
CA ALA A 89 12.96 -6.36 15.37
C ALA A 89 13.10 -5.08 14.52
N CYS A 90 13.42 -5.24 13.24
CA CYS A 90 13.50 -4.14 12.29
C CYS A 90 12.64 -4.42 11.06
N THR A 91 11.98 -3.39 10.57
CA THR A 91 11.37 -3.35 9.25
C THR A 91 12.35 -2.75 8.27
N ARG A 92 12.59 -3.45 7.16
CA ARG A 92 13.38 -2.94 6.04
C ARG A 92 12.46 -2.32 5.00
N PHE A 93 12.63 -1.04 4.75
CA PHE A 93 12.07 -0.37 3.57
C PHE A 93 13.03 -0.48 2.40
N ARG A 94 12.49 -0.79 1.24
CA ARG A 94 13.20 -0.92 -0.04
C ARG A 94 12.60 0.09 -1.00
N VAL A 95 13.40 1.05 -1.45
CA VAL A 95 12.97 2.05 -2.43
C VAL A 95 13.70 1.82 -3.74
N PHE A 96 12.93 1.61 -4.80
CA PHE A 96 13.42 1.41 -6.16
C PHE A 96 13.17 2.66 -6.98
N PHE A 97 14.16 3.08 -7.74
CA PHE A 97 14.08 4.26 -8.58
C PHE A 97 14.82 4.03 -9.92
N PRO A 98 14.50 4.79 -10.97
CA PRO A 98 15.12 4.59 -12.28
C PRO A 98 16.65 4.75 -12.26
N ASP A 99 17.33 4.10 -13.21
CA ASP A 99 18.80 4.03 -13.28
C ASP A 99 19.48 5.28 -13.87
N ASP A 100 18.71 6.17 -14.48
CA ASP A 100 19.15 7.51 -14.91
C ASP A 100 19.61 8.39 -13.72
N HIS A 101 19.13 8.10 -12.51
CA HIS A 101 19.64 8.68 -11.27
C HIS A 101 20.97 8.05 -10.86
N GLN A 102 22.08 8.76 -11.04
CA GLN A 102 23.44 8.29 -10.66
C GLN A 102 23.70 8.19 -9.16
N THR A 103 22.90 8.86 -8.31
CA THR A 103 22.95 8.76 -6.83
C THR A 103 21.52 8.70 -6.29
N VAL A 104 21.33 8.24 -5.04
CA VAL A 104 19.99 8.22 -4.43
C VAL A 104 19.43 9.65 -4.49
N PRO A 105 18.25 9.88 -5.10
CA PRO A 105 17.60 11.18 -5.11
C PRO A 105 17.47 11.75 -3.70
N ARG A 106 17.68 13.07 -3.58
CA ARG A 106 17.65 13.75 -2.28
C ARG A 106 16.29 13.63 -1.61
N ASP A 107 15.22 13.69 -2.38
CA ASP A 107 13.84 13.58 -1.88
C ASP A 107 13.59 12.24 -1.17
N ILE A 108 14.15 11.14 -1.69
CA ILE A 108 14.10 9.82 -1.01
C ILE A 108 14.85 9.88 0.33
N VAL A 109 16.04 10.49 0.35
CA VAL A 109 16.83 10.62 1.57
C VAL A 109 16.10 11.46 2.61
N ASP A 110 15.55 12.59 2.22
CA ASP A 110 14.89 13.54 3.13
C ASP A 110 13.58 12.95 3.69
N VAL A 111 12.76 12.28 2.86
CA VAL A 111 11.53 11.60 3.29
C VAL A 111 11.82 10.45 4.24
N MET A 112 12.75 9.55 3.87
CA MET A 112 13.07 8.39 4.71
C MET A 112 13.77 8.79 6.02
N ALA A 113 14.61 9.82 5.98
CA ALA A 113 15.23 10.38 7.18
C ALA A 113 14.20 11.07 8.10
N ALA A 114 13.17 11.70 7.55
CA ALA A 114 12.07 12.29 8.32
C ALA A 114 11.26 11.24 9.09
N LEU A 115 11.09 10.04 8.52
CA LEU A 115 10.52 8.87 9.21
C LEU A 115 11.43 8.27 10.29
N GLY A 116 12.67 8.75 10.43
CA GLY A 116 13.65 8.18 11.34
C GLY A 116 14.28 6.87 10.84
N ALA A 117 14.05 6.50 9.57
CA ALA A 117 14.64 5.32 8.98
C ALA A 117 16.09 5.60 8.57
N TRP A 118 17.03 4.71 8.94
CA TRP A 118 18.44 4.89 8.58
C TRP A 118 18.81 4.10 7.33
N ARG A 119 19.56 4.74 6.44
CA ARG A 119 20.03 4.10 5.22
C ARG A 119 21.11 3.07 5.54
N VAL A 120 20.94 1.83 5.06
CA VAL A 120 21.90 0.74 5.27
C VAL A 120 22.61 0.27 4.01
N TRP A 121 21.97 0.37 2.85
CA TRP A 121 22.53 -0.15 1.61
C TRP A 121 22.02 0.62 0.39
N THR A 122 22.79 0.63 -0.69
CA THR A 122 22.35 1.09 -2.01
C THR A 122 23.11 0.34 -3.10
N GLY A 123 22.44 0.04 -4.22
CA GLY A 123 23.03 -0.69 -5.32
C GLY A 123 22.09 -0.84 -6.51
N CYS A 124 22.44 -1.73 -7.42
CA CYS A 124 21.55 -2.14 -8.51
C CYS A 124 20.47 -3.06 -7.94
N ALA A 125 19.23 -2.86 -8.34
CA ALA A 125 18.13 -3.73 -7.94
C ALA A 125 18.32 -5.09 -8.62
N ALA A 126 18.32 -6.16 -7.84
CA ALA A 126 18.34 -7.52 -8.37
C ALA A 126 16.95 -8.15 -8.35
N ALA A 127 16.81 -9.25 -9.09
CA ALA A 127 15.52 -9.84 -9.44
C ALA A 127 15.00 -10.79 -8.36
N TYR A 128 14.74 -10.27 -7.17
CA TYR A 128 14.25 -11.03 -6.01
C TYR A 128 13.11 -10.31 -5.29
N GLY A 129 12.23 -11.11 -4.68
CA GLY A 129 10.94 -10.64 -4.15
C GLY A 129 9.84 -10.63 -5.22
N SER A 130 8.71 -10.00 -4.91
CA SER A 130 7.51 -10.00 -5.75
C SER A 130 7.60 -9.15 -7.04
N TYR A 131 8.78 -8.63 -7.39
CA TYR A 131 8.95 -7.62 -8.43
C TYR A 131 10.18 -7.89 -9.30
N ASP A 132 10.04 -7.72 -10.62
CA ASP A 132 11.19 -7.62 -11.53
C ASP A 132 11.63 -6.14 -11.62
N HIS A 133 12.71 -5.82 -10.93
CA HIS A 133 13.30 -4.48 -10.89
C HIS A 133 14.65 -4.43 -11.61
N ARG A 134 14.95 -5.39 -12.49
CA ARG A 134 16.14 -5.33 -13.35
C ARG A 134 16.18 -3.96 -14.05
N GLU A 135 17.39 -3.41 -14.18
CA GLU A 135 17.64 -2.06 -14.74
C GLU A 135 17.17 -0.89 -13.86
N ARG A 136 16.86 -1.14 -12.58
CA ARG A 136 16.61 -0.08 -11.60
C ARG A 136 17.70 -0.05 -10.55
N ARG A 137 17.71 1.03 -9.78
CA ARG A 137 18.52 1.12 -8.57
C ARG A 137 17.66 1.04 -7.33
N GLU A 138 18.31 0.64 -6.26
CA GLU A 138 17.68 0.33 -5.00
C GLU A 138 18.45 0.96 -3.84
N VAL A 139 17.70 1.38 -2.83
CA VAL A 139 18.22 1.83 -1.54
C VAL A 139 17.42 1.18 -0.42
N HIS A 140 18.11 0.71 0.61
CA HIS A 140 17.52 0.07 1.79
C HIS A 140 17.62 0.97 3.00
N TYR A 141 16.52 1.02 3.75
CA TYR A 141 16.43 1.69 5.04
C TYR A 141 15.93 0.70 6.08
N LEU A 142 16.43 0.81 7.31
CA LEU A 142 15.91 0.06 8.44
C LEU A 142 15.15 0.98 9.38
N TRP A 143 14.11 0.40 9.98
CA TRP A 143 13.20 1.07 10.88
C TRP A 143 12.88 0.14 12.06
N PRO A 144 13.30 0.48 13.30
CA PRO A 144 13.07 -0.38 14.47
C PRO A 144 11.59 -0.60 14.74
N GLU A 145 11.25 -1.76 15.29
CA GLU A 145 9.95 -2.01 15.88
C GLU A 145 9.72 -1.09 17.10
N GLY A 146 8.48 -0.61 17.28
CA GLY A 146 8.15 0.34 18.34
C GLY A 146 8.64 1.76 18.06
N HIS A 147 8.83 2.11 16.78
CA HIS A 147 9.29 3.44 16.41
C HIS A 147 8.26 4.51 16.81
N PRO A 148 8.65 5.67 17.39
CA PRO A 148 7.71 6.66 17.90
C PRO A 148 6.67 7.17 16.88
N VAL A 149 7.03 7.17 15.60
CA VAL A 149 6.14 7.56 14.50
C VAL A 149 4.95 6.60 14.33
N GLU A 150 5.08 5.32 14.73
CA GLU A 150 3.95 4.38 14.74
C GLU A 150 2.85 4.86 15.69
N GLU A 151 3.23 5.26 16.91
CA GLU A 151 2.29 5.76 17.91
C GLU A 151 1.67 7.11 17.49
N VAL A 152 2.47 7.99 16.90
CA VAL A 152 1.97 9.26 16.35
C VAL A 152 0.94 9.01 15.26
N LEU A 153 1.22 8.12 14.30
CA LEU A 153 0.27 7.78 13.25
C LEU A 153 -0.99 7.13 13.82
N HIS A 154 -0.83 6.22 14.78
CA HIS A 154 -1.95 5.55 15.44
C HIS A 154 -2.89 6.52 16.14
N GLU A 155 -2.36 7.53 16.85
CA GLU A 155 -3.17 8.57 17.49
C GLU A 155 -3.88 9.45 16.45
N ARG A 156 -3.22 9.79 15.34
CA ARG A 156 -3.82 10.56 14.25
C ARG A 156 -4.98 9.79 13.60
N LEU A 157 -4.80 8.49 13.34
CA LEU A 157 -5.82 7.62 12.76
C LEU A 157 -7.02 7.36 13.69
N ARG A 158 -6.84 7.42 15.02
CA ARG A 158 -7.94 7.35 15.98
C ARG A 158 -8.81 8.61 16.00
N GLY A 159 -8.32 9.71 15.43
CA GLY A 159 -8.90 11.05 15.59
C GLY A 159 -8.64 11.61 16.99
N PRO A 160 -8.89 12.92 17.23
CA PRO A 160 -8.79 13.47 18.58
C PRO A 160 -9.70 12.65 19.48
N ALA A 161 -9.12 12.03 20.52
CA ALA A 161 -9.81 11.18 21.47
C ALA A 161 -11.23 11.71 21.69
N GLU A 162 -12.24 10.97 21.21
CA GLU A 162 -13.65 11.31 21.40
C GLU A 162 -13.80 11.67 22.87
N ALA A 163 -14.06 12.95 23.14
CA ALA A 163 -14.26 13.42 24.49
C ALA A 163 -15.46 12.66 25.03
N VAL A 164 -15.19 11.65 25.85
CA VAL A 164 -16.22 10.89 26.55
C VAL A 164 -17.04 11.91 27.31
N ALA A 165 -18.30 12.09 26.89
CA ALA A 165 -19.22 12.96 27.59
C ALA A 165 -19.27 12.51 29.06
N PRO A 166 -19.30 13.44 30.02
CA PRO A 166 -19.20 13.13 31.45
C PRO A 166 -20.34 12.24 31.97
N ASP A 167 -21.37 11.97 31.17
CA ASP A 167 -22.51 11.09 31.47
C ASP A 167 -22.35 9.65 30.94
N GLY A 168 -21.23 9.31 30.30
CA GLY A 168 -20.98 7.97 29.78
C GLY A 168 -21.85 7.60 28.56
N GLY A 169 -22.50 8.58 27.94
CA GLY A 169 -23.24 8.40 26.70
C GLY A 169 -22.29 8.37 25.49
N ARG A 170 -22.36 7.30 24.70
CA ARG A 170 -21.77 7.28 23.35
C ARG A 170 -22.60 8.20 22.45
N THR A 171 -22.06 9.33 22.02
CA THR A 171 -22.63 10.10 20.90
C THR A 171 -22.04 9.59 19.58
N CYS A 172 -22.42 8.37 19.20
CA CYS A 172 -22.41 7.98 17.79
C CYS A 172 -23.85 7.56 17.48
N ASP A 173 -24.71 8.57 17.41
CA ASP A 173 -26.04 8.41 16.86
C ASP A 173 -25.88 8.22 15.35
N VAL A 174 -26.42 7.09 14.91
CA VAL A 174 -26.36 6.58 13.56
C VAL A 174 -27.18 7.51 12.67
N ARG A 175 -26.53 8.49 12.00
CA ARG A 175 -27.01 9.10 10.75
C ARG A 175 -26.02 10.11 10.17
N ASP A 176 -25.79 9.96 8.87
CA ASP A 176 -25.23 10.93 7.93
C ASP A 176 -23.71 11.04 7.78
N ARG A 177 -23.15 10.02 7.10
CA ARG A 177 -22.13 10.24 6.06
C ARG A 177 -22.56 9.54 4.78
N LEU A 178 -23.65 10.02 4.20
CA LEU A 178 -23.94 9.83 2.77
C LEU A 178 -22.99 10.75 2.00
N VAL A 179 -21.73 10.32 1.88
CA VAL A 179 -20.88 10.84 0.81
C VAL A 179 -21.43 10.20 -0.45
N VAL A 180 -22.21 10.99 -1.20
CA VAL A 180 -22.65 10.60 -2.54
C VAL A 180 -21.38 10.56 -3.39
N ASP A 181 -20.90 9.34 -3.63
CA ASP A 181 -19.83 9.05 -4.58
C ASP A 181 -20.31 9.48 -5.97
N GLU A 182 -19.90 10.67 -6.43
CA GLU A 182 -20.26 11.23 -7.74
C GLU A 182 -19.65 10.44 -8.92
N ASN A 183 -18.95 9.34 -8.65
CA ASN A 183 -18.46 8.37 -9.64
C ASN A 183 -19.09 6.98 -9.49
N ALA A 184 -20.19 6.86 -8.75
CA ALA A 184 -21.06 5.71 -8.86
C ALA A 184 -21.65 5.68 -10.28
N GLN A 185 -21.04 4.90 -11.18
CA GLN A 185 -21.86 4.18 -12.16
C GLN A 185 -23.00 3.60 -11.35
N SER A 186 -24.24 4.01 -11.66
CA SER A 186 -25.45 3.55 -10.97
C SER A 186 -25.27 2.07 -10.71
N GLU A 187 -25.29 1.64 -9.45
CA GLU A 187 -25.15 0.21 -9.11
C GLU A 187 -26.18 -0.63 -9.89
N ASP A 188 -27.25 0.01 -10.36
CA ASP A 188 -28.29 -0.52 -11.21
C ASP A 188 -27.86 -0.94 -12.64
N ASP A 189 -26.78 -0.40 -13.19
CA ASP A 189 -26.27 -0.74 -14.54
C ASP A 189 -25.27 -1.91 -14.55
N LEU A 190 -24.91 -2.43 -13.38
CA LEU A 190 -24.02 -3.59 -13.28
C LEU A 190 -24.75 -4.89 -13.66
N GLU A 191 -24.10 -5.72 -14.47
CA GLU A 191 -24.58 -7.07 -14.78
C GLU A 191 -24.85 -7.85 -13.47
N PRO A 192 -25.95 -8.63 -13.36
CA PRO A 192 -26.38 -9.27 -12.12
C PRO A 192 -25.29 -10.03 -11.35
N ARG A 193 -24.36 -10.67 -12.05
CA ARG A 193 -23.24 -11.40 -11.41
C ARG A 193 -22.21 -10.45 -10.80
N LYS A 194 -21.99 -9.27 -11.38
CA LYS A 194 -21.17 -8.20 -10.79
C LYS A 194 -21.85 -7.54 -9.59
N LYS A 195 -23.17 -7.29 -9.65
CA LYS A 195 -23.96 -6.82 -8.48
C LYS A 195 -23.77 -7.73 -7.27
N ARG A 196 -23.88 -9.06 -7.48
CA ARG A 196 -23.67 -10.05 -6.41
C ARG A 196 -22.25 -10.05 -5.87
N ALA A 197 -21.24 -9.92 -6.73
CA ALA A 197 -19.83 -9.88 -6.30
C ALA A 197 -19.51 -8.65 -5.45
N VAL A 198 -20.16 -7.51 -5.72
CA VAL A 198 -19.96 -6.26 -4.95
C VAL A 198 -20.70 -6.28 -3.61
N ALA A 199 -21.90 -6.88 -3.57
CA ALA A 199 -22.73 -6.95 -2.36
C ALA A 199 -22.25 -7.98 -1.32
N GLU A 200 -21.47 -8.99 -1.74
CA GLU A 200 -20.92 -9.99 -0.81
C GLU A 200 -19.73 -9.39 -0.03
N ALA A 201 -19.65 -9.65 1.28
CA ALA A 201 -18.54 -9.19 2.10
C ALA A 201 -17.25 -9.89 1.67
N MET A 202 -16.35 -9.14 1.03
CA MET A 202 -15.07 -9.63 0.51
C MET A 202 -14.02 -8.54 0.65
N ASP A 203 -12.86 -8.88 1.20
CA ASP A 203 -11.69 -8.00 1.31
C ASP A 203 -10.70 -8.31 0.18
N VAL A 204 -10.13 -7.27 -0.44
CA VAL A 204 -9.22 -7.38 -1.58
C VAL A 204 -7.91 -6.67 -1.26
N SER A 205 -6.81 -7.34 -1.50
CA SER A 205 -5.47 -6.84 -1.19
C SER A 205 -4.50 -7.15 -2.33
N LEU A 206 -3.60 -6.24 -2.69
CA LEU A 206 -2.58 -6.53 -3.70
C LEU A 206 -1.49 -7.41 -3.07
N LEU A 207 -1.30 -8.63 -3.59
CA LEU A 207 -0.22 -9.54 -3.18
C LEU A 207 1.10 -9.24 -3.90
N SER A 208 1.03 -8.92 -5.20
CA SER A 208 2.21 -8.55 -5.98
C SER A 208 1.86 -7.64 -7.15
N LYS A 209 2.77 -6.70 -7.47
CA LYS A 209 2.70 -5.91 -8.71
C LYS A 209 2.82 -6.88 -9.89
N GLY A 210 2.15 -6.56 -10.98
CA GLY A 210 1.78 -7.55 -11.99
C GLY A 210 0.33 -8.04 -11.83
N GLY A 211 -0.43 -7.44 -10.91
CA GLY A 211 -1.88 -7.63 -10.85
C GLY A 211 -2.34 -8.88 -10.11
N ARG A 212 -1.56 -9.39 -9.15
CA ARG A 212 -2.04 -10.47 -8.28
C ARG A 212 -2.63 -9.93 -6.99
N TYR A 213 -3.85 -10.33 -6.70
CA TYR A 213 -4.63 -9.89 -5.56
C TYR A 213 -5.05 -11.07 -4.70
N GLU A 214 -5.02 -10.91 -3.39
CA GLU A 214 -5.71 -11.79 -2.45
C GLU A 214 -7.15 -11.30 -2.32
N VAL A 215 -8.08 -12.24 -2.33
CA VAL A 215 -9.47 -11.99 -2.04
C VAL A 215 -9.91 -12.88 -0.90
N GLN A 216 -10.16 -12.28 0.26
CA GLN A 216 -10.75 -12.97 1.40
C GLN A 216 -12.27 -12.91 1.30
N SER A 217 -12.90 -14.08 1.21
CA SER A 217 -14.36 -14.20 1.19
C SER A 217 -14.96 -14.12 2.59
N ALA A 218 -16.27 -13.82 2.67
CA ALA A 218 -17.04 -13.81 3.92
C ALA A 218 -16.92 -15.11 4.74
N SER A 219 -16.65 -16.24 4.09
CA SER A 219 -16.46 -17.54 4.75
C SER A 219 -15.02 -17.74 5.28
N GLY A 220 -14.17 -16.72 5.23
CA GLY A 220 -12.77 -16.75 5.68
C GLY A 220 -11.79 -17.39 4.68
N ASN A 221 -12.26 -17.92 3.55
CA ASN A 221 -11.39 -18.51 2.53
C ASN A 221 -10.66 -17.41 1.75
N ARG A 222 -9.38 -17.61 1.47
CA ARG A 222 -8.53 -16.72 0.70
C ARG A 222 -8.29 -17.30 -0.70
N TYR A 223 -8.38 -16.45 -1.71
CA TYR A 223 -8.14 -16.82 -3.10
C TYR A 223 -7.20 -15.82 -3.75
N GLU A 224 -6.31 -16.31 -4.59
CA GLU A 224 -5.43 -15.47 -5.40
C GLU A 224 -6.10 -15.22 -6.75
N VAL A 225 -6.04 -13.98 -7.20
CA VAL A 225 -6.61 -13.49 -8.45
C VAL A 225 -5.52 -12.80 -9.23
N ASP A 226 -5.23 -13.29 -10.44
CA ASP A 226 -4.33 -12.63 -11.38
C ASP A 226 -5.17 -11.90 -12.41
N VAL A 227 -5.18 -10.57 -12.40
CA VAL A 227 -5.98 -9.78 -13.35
C VAL A 227 -5.32 -9.65 -14.72
N ILE A 228 -4.03 -9.95 -14.84
CA ILE A 228 -3.30 -9.91 -16.11
C ILE A 228 -3.48 -11.22 -16.86
N ASP A 229 -3.28 -12.34 -16.16
CA ASP A 229 -3.54 -13.68 -16.69
C ASP A 229 -5.03 -14.05 -16.66
N GLU A 230 -5.89 -13.14 -16.17
CA GLU A 230 -7.33 -13.31 -15.95
C GLU A 230 -7.67 -14.61 -15.20
N SER A 231 -6.89 -14.99 -14.21
CA SER A 231 -6.99 -16.27 -13.51
C SER A 231 -7.37 -16.14 -12.03
N CYS A 232 -7.90 -17.21 -11.43
CA CYS A 232 -8.23 -17.22 -10.00
C CYS A 232 -8.08 -18.62 -9.38
N THR A 233 -7.61 -18.72 -8.15
CA THR A 233 -7.48 -20.01 -7.44
C THR A 233 -8.79 -20.55 -6.85
N CYS A 234 -9.93 -19.87 -7.08
CA CYS A 234 -11.19 -20.32 -6.53
C CYS A 234 -11.76 -21.56 -7.24
N PRO A 235 -12.56 -22.39 -6.53
CA PRO A 235 -13.18 -23.57 -7.11
C PRO A 235 -14.02 -23.28 -8.36
N ASP A 236 -14.71 -22.12 -8.39
CA ASP A 236 -15.52 -21.70 -9.54
C ASP A 236 -14.67 -21.53 -10.81
N TRP A 237 -13.50 -20.92 -10.68
CA TRP A 237 -12.59 -20.71 -11.79
C TRP A 237 -11.91 -22.02 -12.22
N GLN A 238 -11.37 -22.77 -11.27
CA GLN A 238 -10.65 -24.02 -11.54
C GLN A 238 -11.52 -25.10 -12.19
N GLN A 239 -12.82 -25.13 -11.86
CA GLN A 239 -13.73 -26.16 -12.36
C GLN A 239 -14.53 -25.75 -13.59
N ARG A 240 -14.87 -24.46 -13.72
CA ARG A 240 -15.82 -23.98 -14.73
C ARG A 240 -15.28 -22.92 -15.67
N SER A 241 -14.20 -22.23 -15.30
CA SER A 241 -13.59 -21.11 -16.05
C SER A 241 -14.64 -20.25 -16.78
N PRO A 242 -15.61 -19.67 -16.04
CA PRO A 242 -16.79 -19.08 -16.65
C PRO A 242 -16.44 -17.88 -17.54
N GLU A 243 -17.13 -17.76 -18.69
CA GLU A 243 -17.04 -16.58 -19.55
C GLU A 243 -17.36 -15.30 -18.76
N GLY A 244 -16.47 -14.31 -18.85
CA GLY A 244 -16.56 -13.06 -18.09
C GLY A 244 -16.08 -13.13 -16.64
N GLY A 245 -15.32 -14.18 -16.27
CA GLY A 245 -14.63 -14.26 -14.99
C GLY A 245 -15.46 -14.87 -13.86
N CYS A 246 -14.77 -15.34 -12.81
CA CYS A 246 -15.41 -15.73 -11.56
C CYS A 246 -15.85 -14.48 -10.75
N LYS A 247 -16.52 -14.68 -9.60
CA LYS A 247 -16.91 -13.55 -8.74
C LYS A 247 -15.71 -12.75 -8.20
N HIS A 248 -14.57 -13.42 -7.96
CA HIS A 248 -13.38 -12.77 -7.39
C HIS A 248 -12.72 -11.83 -8.41
N LEU A 249 -12.56 -12.26 -9.68
CA LEU A 249 -12.09 -11.39 -10.77
C LEU A 249 -12.96 -10.14 -10.93
N ARG A 250 -14.28 -10.29 -10.92
CA ARG A 250 -15.21 -9.14 -10.99
C ARG A 250 -15.11 -8.20 -9.80
N ARG A 251 -14.90 -8.74 -8.59
CA ARG A 251 -14.71 -7.94 -7.36
C ARG A 251 -13.41 -7.15 -7.43
N VAL A 252 -12.30 -7.78 -7.79
CA VAL A 252 -10.99 -7.11 -7.95
C VAL A 252 -11.06 -6.00 -9.00
N ASP A 253 -11.63 -6.28 -10.19
CA ASP A 253 -11.87 -5.27 -11.24
C ASP A 253 -12.66 -4.07 -10.72
N HIS A 254 -13.67 -4.31 -9.89
CA HIS A 254 -14.48 -3.25 -9.30
C HIS A 254 -13.71 -2.40 -8.30
N GLU A 255 -12.97 -3.01 -7.37
CA GLU A 255 -12.18 -2.28 -6.37
C GLU A 255 -11.06 -1.46 -7.01
N ILE A 256 -10.39 -1.99 -8.05
CA ILE A 256 -9.39 -1.25 -8.84
C ILE A 256 -10.04 -0.04 -9.52
N LYS A 257 -11.21 -0.21 -10.16
CA LYS A 257 -11.93 0.89 -10.83
C LYS A 257 -12.41 1.97 -9.86
N ARG A 258 -12.86 1.58 -8.66
CA ARG A 258 -13.17 2.52 -7.57
C ARG A 258 -11.92 3.14 -6.94
N GLY A 259 -10.73 2.66 -7.29
CA GLY A 259 -9.45 3.16 -6.77
C GLY A 259 -9.18 2.76 -5.32
N ARG A 260 -9.94 1.85 -4.72
CA ARG A 260 -9.80 1.48 -3.29
C ARG A 260 -8.62 0.57 -3.02
N VAL A 261 -8.17 -0.16 -4.03
CA VAL A 261 -6.97 -1.00 -3.99
C VAL A 261 -5.96 -0.52 -5.03
N PRO A 262 -4.67 -0.84 -4.86
CA PRO A 262 -3.66 -0.42 -5.81
C PRO A 262 -3.89 -1.08 -7.15
N ARG A 263 -3.58 -0.37 -8.23
CA ARG A 263 -3.62 -0.88 -9.61
C ARG A 263 -2.58 -1.99 -9.81
N PRO A 264 -2.60 -2.72 -10.93
CA PRO A 264 -1.61 -3.77 -11.21
C PRO A 264 -0.15 -3.30 -11.24
N ASP A 265 0.10 -2.01 -11.53
CA ASP A 265 1.42 -1.37 -11.43
C ASP A 265 1.83 -1.03 -9.97
N GLY A 266 0.93 -1.30 -9.02
CA GLY A 266 1.05 -1.07 -7.59
C GLY A 266 0.92 0.39 -7.17
N ARG A 267 0.30 1.22 -8.00
CA ARG A 267 0.00 2.62 -7.67
C ARG A 267 -1.44 2.77 -7.21
N LEU A 268 -1.65 3.70 -6.28
CA LEU A 268 -2.99 4.16 -5.96
C LEU A 268 -3.50 5.05 -7.11
N ARG A 269 -4.81 5.22 -7.19
CA ARG A 269 -5.38 6.09 -8.21
C ARG A 269 -5.07 7.53 -7.82
N ALA A 270 -4.24 8.22 -8.61
CA ALA A 270 -4.09 9.66 -8.51
C ALA A 270 -5.49 10.31 -8.60
N GLU A 271 -5.83 11.15 -7.63
CA GLU A 271 -7.02 11.98 -7.74
C GLU A 271 -6.81 12.96 -8.90
N LEU A 272 -7.81 13.12 -9.76
CA LEU A 272 -7.76 14.19 -10.76
C LEU A 272 -7.77 15.50 -9.96
N ALA A 273 -6.68 16.27 -10.08
CA ALA A 273 -6.53 17.57 -9.42
C ALA A 273 -7.82 18.38 -9.52
N ARG A 274 -8.36 18.80 -8.37
CA ARG A 274 -9.53 19.68 -8.28
C ARG A 274 -9.20 21.09 -8.75
#